data_AF-A0A7C8JHI3-F1
#
_entry.id   AF-A0A7C8JHI3-F1
#
_cell.length_a   1.000
_cell.length_b   1.000
_cell.length_c   1.000
_cell.angle_alpha   90.00
_cell.angle_beta   90.00
_cell.angle_gamma   90.00
#
_symmetry.space_group_name_H-M   'P 1'
#
loop_
_entity.id
_entity.type
_entity.pdbx_description
1 polymer ?
#
loop_
_entity_poly.entity_id
_entity_poly.type
_entity_poly.pdbx_seq_one_letter_code
_entity_poly.pdbx_strand_id
1 'polypeptide(L)'
;MNTYLPRLRKQHLSTTALLLKPETKPITRETLQPFYQQEQISALLDVESGISRTAPLRWKSRRRDSFSLPYFTDLSRVDPFLDSTPSGVPKSGRWPSQPVPKMEDTQFQQGEEDDENKIKDLSRLTGLPILYLQSLKIRELVTHRVTNQTRLGKIAKQYVLTIAGDGNGMIGIGEASSTSGELASRLSQYQAIKNLRPIVRYEDRTIHGNVKVKMGAVEVLLMSRPPGFGVRCSQYIFEICRCAGISDLAARVERSRNPMNVIKATVQALTAQKTPDAIAKGRGKKIVDVRKAYYGRGVY
;
A
#
# COMPACT_ATOMS: atom_id res chain seq x y z
N MET A 1 -16.23 -28.33 15.34
CA MET A 1 -14.99 -29.06 15.01
C MET A 1 -14.75 -28.97 13.52
N ASN A 2 -13.80 -28.13 13.10
CA ASN A 2 -13.29 -28.08 11.73
C ASN A 2 -12.56 -29.39 11.42
N THR A 3 -12.91 -30.05 10.33
CA THR A 3 -11.95 -30.91 9.61
C THR A 3 -11.96 -30.53 8.14
N TYR A 4 -10.86 -29.90 7.76
CA TYR A 4 -10.45 -29.60 6.39
C TYR A 4 -10.27 -30.91 5.61
N LEU A 5 -10.87 -31.02 4.43
CA LEU A 5 -10.33 -31.91 3.39
C LEU A 5 -9.36 -31.11 2.49
N PRO A 6 -8.21 -31.69 2.15
CA PRO A 6 -7.07 -30.95 1.64
C PRO A 6 -7.25 -30.50 0.20
N ARG A 7 -6.70 -29.31 -0.11
CA ARG A 7 -6.32 -28.92 -1.48
C ARG A 7 -5.31 -29.94 -2.03
N LEU A 8 -5.75 -30.84 -2.91
CA LEU A 8 -4.85 -31.54 -3.81
C LEU A 8 -4.79 -30.78 -5.14
N ARG A 9 -3.76 -29.94 -5.25
CA ARG A 9 -3.33 -29.29 -6.48
C ARG A 9 -2.42 -30.27 -7.23
N LYS A 10 -2.74 -30.53 -8.51
CA LYS A 10 -1.88 -31.12 -9.55
C LYS A 10 -1.25 -32.49 -9.21
N GLN A 11 -1.97 -33.55 -9.53
CA GLN A 11 -1.35 -34.64 -10.29
C GLN A 11 -2.20 -34.87 -11.54
N HIS A 12 -1.58 -34.54 -12.67
CA HIS A 12 -2.07 -34.86 -14.00
C HIS A 12 -2.16 -36.38 -14.11
N LEU A 13 -3.38 -36.91 -14.10
CA LEU A 13 -3.83 -38.08 -14.85
C LEU A 13 -5.35 -38.06 -14.70
N SER A 14 -6.06 -37.84 -15.80
CA SER A 14 -7.52 -37.84 -15.84
C SER A 14 -8.05 -39.12 -15.18
N THR A 15 -8.81 -38.98 -14.09
CA THR A 15 -9.44 -40.10 -13.36
C THR A 15 -10.28 -41.01 -14.27
N THR A 16 -10.75 -40.49 -15.40
CA THR A 16 -11.44 -41.23 -16.48
C THR A 16 -10.57 -42.26 -17.20
N ALA A 17 -9.24 -42.12 -17.23
CA ALA A 17 -8.34 -43.07 -17.89
C ALA A 17 -8.02 -44.31 -17.02
N LEU A 18 -8.26 -44.25 -15.70
CA LEU A 18 -8.03 -45.38 -14.79
C LEU A 18 -9.19 -46.39 -14.78
N LEU A 19 -10.42 -45.97 -15.13
CA LEU A 19 -11.64 -46.78 -15.07
C LEU A 19 -11.91 -47.64 -16.33
N LEU A 20 -11.20 -47.38 -17.42
CA LEU A 20 -11.35 -48.08 -18.72
C LEU A 20 -10.09 -48.88 -19.08
N LYS A 21 -9.40 -49.44 -18.08
CA LYS A 21 -8.39 -50.47 -18.32
C LYS A 21 -9.11 -51.75 -18.76
N PRO A 22 -8.56 -52.58 -19.66
CA PRO A 22 -9.20 -53.85 -20.06
C PRO A 22 -9.43 -54.84 -18.89
N GLU A 23 -8.84 -54.54 -17.73
CA GLU A 23 -8.93 -55.32 -16.49
C GLU A 23 -10.10 -54.91 -15.57
N THR A 24 -10.84 -53.84 -15.87
CA THR A 24 -12.03 -53.48 -15.06
C THR A 24 -13.18 -54.44 -15.33
N LYS A 25 -13.81 -54.94 -14.26
CA LYS A 25 -14.95 -55.87 -14.36
C LYS A 25 -16.09 -55.21 -15.16
N PRO A 26 -16.77 -55.95 -16.06
CA PRO A 26 -17.97 -55.46 -16.72
C PRO A 26 -18.98 -54.98 -15.68
N ILE A 27 -19.70 -53.90 -15.98
CA ILE A 27 -20.79 -53.47 -15.10
C ILE A 27 -21.85 -54.57 -15.17
N THR A 28 -22.16 -55.19 -14.02
CA THR A 28 -23.17 -56.24 -13.96
C THR A 28 -24.51 -55.66 -13.53
N ARG A 29 -25.61 -56.30 -13.96
CA ARG A 29 -26.96 -55.90 -13.58
C ARG A 29 -27.13 -55.74 -12.06
N GLU A 30 -26.53 -56.63 -11.28
CA GLU A 30 -26.54 -56.62 -9.81
C GLU A 30 -25.91 -55.35 -9.22
N THR A 31 -24.88 -54.81 -9.87
CA THR A 31 -24.18 -53.59 -9.40
C THR A 31 -24.98 -52.32 -9.63
N LEU A 32 -25.83 -52.28 -10.68
CA LEU A 32 -26.65 -51.11 -11.02
C LEU A 32 -28.05 -51.13 -10.39
N GLN A 33 -28.52 -52.32 -10.00
CA GLN A 33 -29.83 -52.54 -9.40
C GLN A 33 -30.18 -51.61 -8.22
N PRO A 34 -29.27 -51.20 -7.32
CA PRO A 34 -29.64 -50.29 -6.22
C PRO A 34 -29.80 -48.82 -6.66
N PHE A 35 -29.30 -48.42 -7.82
CA PHE A 35 -29.25 -47.00 -8.24
C PHE A 35 -30.27 -46.65 -9.33
N TYR A 36 -30.59 -47.59 -10.21
CA TYR A 36 -31.35 -47.35 -11.44
C TYR A 36 -32.57 -48.26 -11.57
N GLN A 37 -33.57 -47.81 -12.33
CA GLN A 37 -34.75 -48.62 -12.66
C GLN A 37 -34.41 -49.70 -13.69
N GLN A 38 -35.21 -50.77 -13.77
CA GLN A 38 -34.92 -51.91 -14.63
C GLN A 38 -34.79 -51.53 -16.12
N GLU A 39 -35.63 -50.61 -16.60
CA GLU A 39 -35.61 -50.09 -17.97
C GLU A 39 -34.32 -49.30 -18.28
N GLN A 40 -33.84 -48.53 -17.29
CA GLN A 40 -32.60 -47.77 -17.39
C GLN A 40 -31.39 -48.71 -17.40
N ILE A 41 -31.44 -49.77 -16.59
CA ILE A 41 -30.39 -50.79 -16.53
C ILE A 41 -30.28 -51.54 -17.85
N SER A 42 -31.40 -51.91 -18.48
CA SER A 42 -31.36 -52.53 -19.81
C SER A 42 -30.71 -51.61 -20.84
N ALA A 43 -31.09 -50.32 -20.88
CA ALA A 43 -30.49 -49.36 -21.81
C ALA A 43 -28.98 -49.19 -21.59
N LEU A 44 -28.52 -49.15 -20.33
CA LEU A 44 -27.10 -49.06 -20.00
C LEU A 44 -26.31 -50.31 -20.44
N LEU A 45 -26.87 -51.51 -20.22
CA LEU A 45 -26.25 -52.77 -20.63
C LEU A 45 -26.19 -52.90 -22.16
N ASP A 46 -27.24 -52.47 -22.86
CA ASP A 46 -27.29 -52.42 -24.32
C ASP A 46 -26.18 -51.50 -24.86
N VAL A 47 -26.01 -50.32 -24.26
CA VAL A 47 -24.94 -49.37 -24.62
C VAL A 47 -23.55 -49.95 -24.35
N GLU A 48 -23.33 -50.60 -23.21
CA GLU A 48 -22.05 -51.22 -22.89
C GLU A 48 -21.71 -52.37 -23.83
N SER A 49 -22.72 -53.12 -24.29
CA SER A 49 -22.53 -54.17 -25.31
C SER A 49 -22.22 -53.60 -26.70
N GLY A 50 -22.81 -52.45 -27.04
CA GLY A 50 -22.64 -51.79 -28.34
C GLY A 50 -21.32 -51.01 -28.47
N ILE A 51 -20.74 -50.54 -27.37
CA ILE A 51 -19.48 -49.78 -27.38
C ILE A 51 -18.31 -50.74 -27.12
N SER A 52 -17.47 -50.97 -28.14
CA SER A 52 -16.28 -51.82 -27.99
C SER A 52 -15.30 -51.27 -26.95
N ARG A 53 -14.89 -52.12 -26.00
CA ARG A 53 -13.88 -51.80 -24.96
C ARG A 53 -12.48 -51.55 -25.53
N THR A 54 -12.18 -52.09 -26.70
CA THR A 54 -10.89 -51.91 -27.40
C THR A 54 -10.90 -50.73 -28.36
N ALA A 55 -12.03 -50.03 -28.53
CA ALA A 55 -12.06 -48.77 -29.26
C ALA A 55 -11.16 -47.75 -28.55
N PRO A 56 -10.08 -47.26 -29.19
CA PRO A 56 -9.08 -46.48 -28.49
C PRO A 56 -9.66 -45.11 -28.10
N LEU A 57 -9.67 -44.79 -26.80
CA LEU A 57 -9.34 -43.50 -26.17
C LEU A 57 -9.62 -42.20 -26.99
N ARG A 58 -10.69 -42.16 -27.77
CA ARG A 58 -11.03 -41.08 -28.71
C ARG A 58 -11.96 -40.03 -28.13
N TRP A 59 -12.40 -40.20 -26.88
CA TRP A 59 -12.94 -39.07 -26.13
C TRP A 59 -11.78 -38.19 -25.64
N LYS A 60 -11.32 -37.31 -26.54
CA LYS A 60 -10.51 -36.14 -26.18
C LYS A 60 -11.25 -35.28 -25.13
N SER A 61 -10.48 -34.45 -24.42
CA SER A 61 -10.86 -33.42 -23.44
C SER A 61 -12.36 -33.11 -23.36
N ARG A 62 -12.89 -32.99 -22.11
CA ARG A 62 -14.26 -32.56 -21.77
C ARG A 62 -14.87 -31.71 -22.89
N ARG A 63 -15.98 -32.21 -23.47
CA ARG A 63 -16.71 -31.52 -24.54
C ARG A 63 -16.96 -30.05 -24.14
N ARG A 64 -16.76 -29.13 -25.09
CA ARG A 64 -16.90 -27.67 -24.90
C ARG A 64 -17.94 -27.05 -25.84
N ASP A 65 -18.68 -27.87 -26.56
CA ASP A 65 -19.78 -27.43 -27.42
C ASP A 65 -20.97 -26.97 -26.57
N SER A 66 -21.83 -26.16 -27.17
CA SER A 66 -23.02 -25.58 -26.51
C SER A 66 -24.03 -26.64 -26.02
N PHE A 67 -23.92 -27.86 -26.52
CA PHE A 67 -24.75 -29.00 -26.10
C PHE A 67 -24.18 -29.76 -24.89
N SER A 68 -22.95 -29.47 -24.44
CA SER A 68 -22.37 -30.10 -23.26
C SER A 68 -22.89 -29.46 -21.97
N LEU A 69 -23.32 -30.29 -21.03
CA LEU A 69 -23.74 -29.82 -19.71
C LEU A 69 -22.53 -29.26 -18.92
N PRO A 70 -22.65 -28.08 -18.27
CA PRO A 70 -21.55 -27.49 -17.50
C PRO A 70 -21.29 -28.19 -16.16
N TYR A 71 -22.27 -28.97 -15.68
CA TYR A 71 -22.24 -29.77 -14.46
C TYR A 71 -22.38 -31.26 -14.80
N PHE A 72 -22.03 -32.13 -13.86
CA PHE A 72 -22.08 -33.59 -14.05
C PHE A 72 -23.39 -34.12 -13.48
N THR A 73 -24.20 -34.76 -14.33
CA THR A 73 -25.44 -35.47 -13.97
C THR A 73 -25.60 -36.72 -14.79
N ASP A 74 -26.35 -37.68 -14.25
CA ASP A 74 -26.70 -38.95 -14.87
C ASP A 74 -28.06 -38.92 -15.59
N LEU A 75 -28.80 -37.80 -15.50
CA LEU A 75 -30.10 -37.55 -16.16
C LEU A 75 -31.15 -38.65 -15.93
N SER A 76 -30.99 -39.43 -14.86
CA SER A 76 -31.83 -40.60 -14.56
C SER A 76 -33.17 -40.23 -13.93
N ARG A 77 -33.26 -39.05 -13.32
CA ARG A 77 -34.46 -38.50 -12.68
C ARG A 77 -34.78 -37.16 -13.31
N VAL A 78 -36.07 -36.91 -13.51
CA VAL A 78 -36.56 -35.63 -13.99
C VAL A 78 -36.38 -34.60 -12.89
N ASP A 79 -35.56 -33.58 -13.15
CA ASP A 79 -35.40 -32.46 -12.23
C ASP A 79 -36.67 -31.61 -12.27
N PRO A 80 -37.37 -31.42 -11.13
CA PRO A 80 -38.62 -30.65 -11.08
C PRO A 80 -38.50 -29.22 -11.63
N PHE A 81 -37.27 -28.70 -11.63
CA PHE A 81 -36.96 -27.33 -11.98
C PHE A 81 -36.39 -27.20 -13.40
N LEU A 82 -35.31 -27.93 -13.70
CA LEU A 82 -34.54 -27.81 -14.95
C LEU A 82 -35.24 -28.47 -16.13
N ASP A 83 -35.90 -29.60 -15.91
CA ASP A 83 -36.51 -30.37 -16.98
C ASP A 83 -37.92 -29.88 -17.32
N SER A 84 -38.37 -30.23 -18.52
CA SER A 84 -39.75 -29.98 -18.95
C SER A 84 -40.68 -30.97 -18.26
N THR A 85 -41.81 -30.48 -17.72
CA THR A 85 -42.81 -31.36 -17.13
C THR A 85 -43.51 -32.16 -18.22
N PRO A 86 -43.88 -33.43 -17.95
CA PRO A 86 -44.78 -34.17 -18.83
C PRO A 86 -46.09 -33.38 -19.00
N SER A 87 -46.63 -33.41 -20.22
CA SER A 87 -47.74 -32.54 -20.65
C SER A 87 -48.89 -32.53 -19.64
N GLY A 88 -49.23 -31.35 -19.11
CA GLY A 88 -50.39 -31.14 -18.25
C GLY A 88 -50.10 -30.77 -16.78
N VAL A 89 -48.83 -30.86 -16.33
CA VAL A 89 -48.46 -30.44 -14.97
C VAL A 89 -47.70 -29.10 -15.01
N PRO A 90 -48.21 -28.02 -14.38
CA PRO A 90 -47.47 -26.75 -14.31
C PRO A 90 -46.20 -26.94 -13.46
N LYS A 91 -45.08 -26.34 -13.89
CA LYS A 91 -43.82 -26.31 -13.10
C LYS A 91 -44.10 -25.64 -11.74
N SER A 92 -44.26 -26.44 -10.70
CA SER A 92 -44.48 -25.95 -9.34
C SER A 92 -43.15 -25.64 -8.67
N GLY A 93 -42.74 -24.37 -8.66
CA GLY A 93 -41.60 -23.91 -7.85
C GLY A 93 -41.01 -22.57 -8.31
N ARG A 94 -40.71 -21.66 -7.37
CA ARG A 94 -39.76 -20.56 -7.63
C ARG A 94 -38.36 -21.17 -7.75
N TRP A 95 -37.51 -20.60 -8.60
CA TRP A 95 -36.07 -20.87 -8.57
C TRP A 95 -35.58 -20.80 -7.11
N PRO A 96 -34.87 -21.80 -6.58
CA PRO A 96 -34.30 -21.70 -5.25
C PRO A 96 -33.32 -20.52 -5.26
N SER A 97 -33.74 -19.40 -4.68
CA SER A 97 -32.85 -18.26 -4.48
C SER A 97 -31.76 -18.73 -3.53
N GLN A 98 -30.51 -18.80 -3.99
CA GLN A 98 -29.39 -18.84 -3.04
C GLN A 98 -29.62 -17.68 -2.07
N PRO A 99 -29.66 -17.91 -0.75
CA PRO A 99 -29.75 -16.79 0.18
C PRO A 99 -28.51 -15.93 -0.08
N VAL A 100 -28.73 -14.73 -0.61
CA VAL A 100 -27.65 -13.76 -0.77
C VAL A 100 -27.05 -13.60 0.63
N PRO A 101 -25.73 -13.74 0.81
CA PRO A 101 -25.14 -13.47 2.11
C PRO A 101 -25.59 -12.08 2.52
N LYS A 102 -26.28 -11.98 3.67
CA LYS A 102 -26.68 -10.69 4.23
C LYS A 102 -25.38 -9.98 4.56
N MET A 103 -24.89 -9.15 3.64
CA MET A 103 -23.93 -8.12 3.98
C MET A 103 -24.66 -7.29 5.04
N GLU A 104 -24.08 -7.19 6.23
CA GLU A 104 -24.53 -6.17 7.16
C GLU A 104 -24.53 -4.88 6.35
N ASP A 105 -25.67 -4.17 6.32
CA ASP A 105 -25.72 -2.82 5.77
C ASP A 105 -24.84 -2.00 6.71
N THR A 106 -23.53 -2.06 6.51
CA THR A 106 -22.60 -1.09 7.08
C THR A 106 -23.06 0.21 6.48
N GLN A 107 -23.91 0.92 7.21
CA GLN A 107 -24.16 2.32 6.97
C GLN A 107 -22.77 2.93 7.02
N PHE A 108 -22.19 3.15 5.84
CA PHE A 108 -21.00 3.97 5.71
C PHE A 108 -21.45 5.31 6.25
N GLN A 109 -21.16 5.55 7.53
CA GLN A 109 -21.26 6.88 8.07
C GLN A 109 -20.27 7.67 7.22
N GLN A 110 -20.80 8.42 6.25
CA GLN A 110 -20.07 9.53 5.62
C GLN A 110 -19.95 10.64 6.67
N GLY A 111 -19.37 10.29 7.82
CA GLY A 111 -18.78 11.24 8.73
C GLY A 111 -17.44 11.62 8.12
N GLU A 112 -17.14 12.91 8.23
CA GLU A 112 -15.84 13.52 7.92
C GLU A 112 -14.70 12.52 8.09
N GLU A 113 -13.91 12.27 7.04
CA GLU A 113 -12.78 11.33 7.09
C GLU A 113 -11.90 11.58 8.33
N ASP A 114 -12.15 10.84 9.42
CA ASP A 114 -11.62 11.16 10.75
C ASP A 114 -10.11 11.32 10.66
N ASP A 115 -9.59 12.47 11.06
CA ASP A 115 -8.13 12.72 11.08
C ASP A 115 -7.39 11.63 11.90
N GLU A 116 -8.09 10.99 12.85
CA GLU A 116 -7.62 9.80 13.57
C GLU A 116 -7.28 8.61 12.66
N ASN A 117 -8.12 8.31 11.67
CA ASN A 117 -7.90 7.20 10.75
C ASN A 117 -6.67 7.46 9.87
N LYS A 118 -6.46 8.71 9.46
CA LYS A 118 -5.28 9.12 8.69
C LYS A 118 -3.98 9.01 9.49
N ILE A 119 -4.00 9.36 10.79
CA ILE A 119 -2.85 9.18 11.67
C ILE A 119 -2.56 7.68 11.90
N LYS A 120 -3.61 6.85 12.07
CA LYS A 120 -3.46 5.38 12.13
C LYS A 120 -2.83 4.83 10.86
N ASP A 121 -3.23 5.33 9.69
CA ASP A 121 -2.66 4.93 8.41
C ASP A 121 -1.20 5.40 8.25
N LEU A 122 -0.87 6.62 8.69
CA LEU A 122 0.52 7.09 8.77
C LEU A 122 1.37 6.19 9.68
N SER A 123 0.84 5.79 10.84
CA SER A 123 1.50 4.89 11.78
C SER A 123 1.77 3.54 11.14
N ARG A 124 0.79 2.96 10.44
CA ARG A 124 0.96 1.71 9.67
C ARG A 124 2.04 1.82 8.59
N LEU A 125 2.15 2.96 7.90
CA LEU A 125 3.13 3.15 6.83
C LEU A 125 4.55 3.46 7.32
N THR A 126 4.66 4.29 8.35
CA THR A 126 5.97 4.77 8.86
C THR A 126 6.53 3.85 9.93
N GLY A 127 5.70 3.02 10.57
CA GLY A 127 6.05 2.23 11.74
C GLY A 127 6.22 3.07 13.02
N LEU A 128 5.89 4.37 12.98
CA LEU A 128 6.02 5.26 14.13
C LEU A 128 4.78 5.19 15.03
N PRO A 129 4.93 5.31 16.36
CA PRO A 129 3.80 5.26 17.27
C PRO A 129 2.90 6.49 17.12
N ILE A 130 1.59 6.31 17.30
CA ILE A 130 0.58 7.36 17.13
C ILE A 130 0.87 8.59 18.02
N LEU A 131 1.28 8.36 19.27
CA LEU A 131 1.63 9.44 20.21
C LEU A 131 2.81 10.29 19.71
N TYR A 132 3.78 9.68 19.03
CA TYR A 132 4.91 10.41 18.43
C TYR A 132 4.45 11.24 17.23
N LEU A 133 3.58 10.70 16.38
CA LEU A 133 3.03 11.42 15.24
C LEU A 133 2.23 12.65 15.68
N GLN A 134 1.46 12.54 16.77
CA GLN A 134 0.69 13.65 17.35
C GLN A 134 1.57 14.74 17.97
N SER A 135 2.79 14.42 18.42
CA SER A 135 3.69 15.39 19.04
C SER A 135 4.52 16.20 18.03
N LEU A 136 4.47 15.83 16.75
CA LEU A 136 5.22 16.51 15.68
C LEU A 136 4.79 17.97 15.54
N LYS A 137 5.77 18.86 15.46
CA LYS A 137 5.59 20.28 15.15
C LYS A 137 5.46 20.43 13.64
N ILE A 138 4.28 20.80 13.20
CA ILE A 138 3.94 20.95 11.78
C ILE A 138 3.72 22.43 11.47
N ARG A 139 4.38 22.96 10.43
CA ARG A 139 4.26 24.34 9.99
C ARG A 139 4.16 24.43 8.48
N GLU A 140 3.15 25.15 8.00
CA GLU A 140 3.03 25.49 6.57
C GLU A 140 3.91 26.71 6.28
N LEU A 141 4.79 26.58 5.29
CA LEU A 141 5.79 27.61 4.99
C LEU A 141 5.39 28.41 3.75
N VAL A 142 4.93 27.74 2.71
CA VAL A 142 4.62 28.38 1.42
C VAL A 142 3.27 27.91 0.92
N THR A 143 2.43 28.87 0.56
CA THR A 143 1.15 28.63 -0.09
C THR A 143 1.10 29.44 -1.38
N HIS A 144 0.82 28.78 -2.50
CA HIS A 144 0.72 29.40 -3.81
C HIS A 144 -0.60 29.01 -4.49
N ARG A 145 -1.19 29.93 -5.24
CA ARG A 145 -2.25 29.62 -6.19
C ARG A 145 -1.61 29.41 -7.55
N VAL A 146 -1.61 28.17 -8.03
CA VAL A 146 -1.03 27.77 -9.31
C VAL A 146 -2.17 27.50 -10.29
N THR A 147 -1.99 27.84 -11.57
CA THR A 147 -3.03 27.66 -12.60
C THR A 147 -2.46 26.97 -13.81
N ASN A 148 -3.18 25.97 -14.33
CA ASN A 148 -2.85 25.30 -15.59
C ASN A 148 -3.88 25.70 -16.66
N GLN A 149 -3.43 26.05 -17.87
CA GLN A 149 -4.32 26.36 -18.99
C GLN A 149 -4.65 25.09 -19.74
N THR A 150 -5.93 24.73 -19.80
CA THR A 150 -6.43 23.55 -20.51
C THR A 150 -7.38 23.95 -21.63
N ARG A 151 -7.80 22.98 -22.46
CA ARG A 151 -8.83 23.21 -23.48
C ARG A 151 -10.15 23.72 -22.88
N LEU A 152 -10.47 23.34 -21.65
CA LEU A 152 -11.67 23.78 -20.92
C LEU A 152 -11.46 25.10 -20.14
N GLY A 153 -10.29 25.72 -20.27
CA GLY A 153 -9.93 26.97 -19.59
C GLY A 153 -8.89 26.81 -18.47
N LYS A 154 -8.76 27.84 -17.63
CA LYS A 154 -7.78 27.91 -16.54
C LYS A 154 -8.26 27.09 -15.35
N ILE A 155 -7.55 26.01 -15.05
CA ILE A 155 -7.79 25.18 -13.87
C ILE A 155 -6.81 25.59 -12.77
N ALA A 156 -7.34 26.19 -11.70
CA ALA A 156 -6.55 26.61 -10.54
C ALA A 156 -6.40 25.49 -9.51
N LYS A 157 -5.24 25.45 -8.85
CA LYS A 157 -4.93 24.59 -7.71
C LYS A 157 -4.21 25.40 -6.64
N GLN A 158 -4.38 25.01 -5.39
CA GLN A 158 -3.60 25.50 -4.28
C GLN A 158 -2.43 24.55 -4.05
N TYR A 159 -1.22 25.10 -4.07
CA TYR A 159 0.01 24.42 -3.73
C TYR A 159 0.42 24.81 -2.32
N VAL A 160 0.80 23.83 -1.50
CA VAL A 160 1.26 24.03 -0.12
C VAL A 160 2.56 23.27 0.07
N LEU A 161 3.54 23.91 0.73
CA LEU A 161 4.79 23.30 1.19
C LEU A 161 4.84 23.37 2.71
N THR A 162 4.90 22.20 3.33
CA THR A 162 4.82 22.03 4.78
C THR A 162 6.09 21.38 5.31
N ILE A 163 6.45 21.73 6.54
CA ILE A 163 7.49 21.05 7.29
C ILE A 163 6.92 20.38 8.53
N ALA A 164 7.45 19.20 8.85
CA ALA A 164 7.19 18.47 10.08
C ALA A 164 8.52 18.17 10.79
N GLY A 165 8.54 18.24 12.12
CA GLY A 165 9.70 17.83 12.90
C GLY A 165 9.38 17.65 14.38
N ASP A 166 10.19 16.87 15.08
CA ASP A 166 9.99 16.53 16.49
C ASP A 166 10.70 17.48 17.47
N GLY A 167 11.52 18.41 16.96
CA GLY A 167 12.38 19.27 17.77
C GLY A 167 13.60 18.56 18.36
N ASN A 168 13.85 17.30 18.01
CA ASN A 168 14.94 16.46 18.51
C ASN A 168 15.79 15.89 17.38
N GLY A 169 15.90 16.63 16.27
CA GLY A 169 16.73 16.24 15.14
C GLY A 169 16.04 15.41 14.07
N MET A 170 14.72 15.21 14.11
CA MET A 170 13.96 14.63 12.99
C MET A 170 13.24 15.74 12.21
N ILE A 171 13.36 15.73 10.88
CA ILE A 171 12.67 16.70 10.02
C ILE A 171 12.21 16.08 8.72
N GLY A 172 11.08 16.55 8.19
CA GLY A 172 10.55 16.12 6.91
C GLY A 172 9.82 17.25 6.22
N ILE A 173 9.94 17.31 4.89
CA ILE A 173 9.21 18.27 4.06
C ILE A 173 8.23 17.54 3.16
N GLY A 174 7.08 18.16 2.96
CA GLY A 174 6.01 17.68 2.09
C GLY A 174 5.51 18.81 1.22
N GLU A 175 5.21 18.50 -0.03
CA GLU A 175 4.61 19.44 -0.97
C GLU A 175 3.41 18.78 -1.62
N ALA A 176 2.28 19.45 -1.65
CA ALA A 176 1.08 18.93 -2.29
C ALA A 176 0.32 20.03 -3.01
N SER A 177 -0.48 19.63 -4.01
CA SER A 177 -1.39 20.54 -4.68
C SER A 177 -2.76 19.90 -4.87
N SER A 178 -3.81 20.66 -4.62
CA SER A 178 -5.20 20.22 -4.78
C SER A 178 -6.09 21.39 -5.21
N THR A 179 -7.31 21.09 -5.64
CA THR A 179 -8.31 22.11 -5.95
C THR A 179 -8.78 22.84 -4.69
N SER A 180 -8.90 22.10 -3.57
CA SER A 180 -9.19 22.67 -2.25
C SER A 180 -7.90 22.93 -1.47
N GLY A 181 -7.82 24.09 -0.82
CA GLY A 181 -6.68 24.48 0.00
C GLY A 181 -6.46 23.59 1.20
N GLU A 182 -7.52 23.24 1.92
CA GLU A 182 -7.46 22.38 3.11
C GLU A 182 -6.96 20.98 2.75
N LEU A 183 -7.42 20.43 1.63
CA LEU A 183 -6.92 19.14 1.15
C LEU A 183 -5.45 19.22 0.75
N ALA A 184 -5.01 20.30 0.11
CA ALA A 184 -3.59 20.49 -0.21
C ALA A 184 -2.73 20.57 1.07
N SER A 185 -3.19 21.30 2.08
CA SER A 185 -2.57 21.37 3.40
C SER A 185 -2.44 20.00 4.05
N ARG A 186 -3.54 19.23 4.17
CA ARG A 186 -3.54 17.88 4.76
C ARG A 186 -2.60 16.91 4.01
N LEU A 187 -2.65 16.90 2.68
CA LEU A 187 -1.77 16.05 1.86
C LEU A 187 -0.29 16.43 2.03
N SER A 188 0.00 17.73 2.10
CA SER A 188 1.35 18.24 2.32
C SER A 188 1.88 17.83 3.71
N GLN A 189 1.05 17.92 4.76
CA GLN A 189 1.38 17.46 6.11
C GLN A 189 1.69 15.96 6.13
N TYR A 190 0.83 15.15 5.52
CA TYR A 190 1.00 13.70 5.40
C TYR A 190 2.33 13.33 4.71
N GLN A 191 2.65 14.01 3.61
CA GLN A 191 3.90 13.80 2.89
C GLN A 191 5.12 14.25 3.70
N ALA A 192 5.01 15.33 4.48
CA ALA A 192 6.09 15.78 5.36
C ALA A 192 6.42 14.75 6.44
N ILE A 193 5.40 14.17 7.08
CA ILE A 193 5.55 13.11 8.08
C ILE A 193 6.16 11.84 7.47
N LYS A 194 5.73 11.46 6.26
CA LYS A 194 6.29 10.31 5.55
C LYS A 194 7.78 10.51 5.21
N ASN A 195 8.20 11.74 4.99
CA ASN A 195 9.56 12.11 4.60
C ASN A 195 10.45 12.54 5.77
N LEU A 196 10.12 12.15 7.01
CA LEU A 196 10.98 12.42 8.17
C LEU A 196 12.37 11.78 7.97
N ARG A 197 13.41 12.58 8.22
CA ARG A 197 14.82 12.23 8.10
C ARG A 197 15.60 12.75 9.31
N PRO A 198 16.58 11.99 9.81
CA PRO A 198 17.42 12.44 10.90
C PRO A 198 18.42 13.50 10.42
N ILE A 199 18.64 14.51 11.25
CA ILE A 199 19.65 15.54 11.12
C ILE A 199 20.64 15.40 12.26
N VAL A 200 21.92 15.48 11.94
CA VAL A 200 22.97 15.53 12.95
C VAL A 200 23.10 16.94 13.50
N ARG A 201 23.14 17.05 14.84
CA ARG A 201 23.31 18.31 15.57
C ARG A 201 24.50 18.18 16.52
N TYR A 202 25.31 19.23 16.58
CA TYR A 202 26.38 19.39 17.56
C TYR A 202 25.80 19.92 18.87
N GLU A 203 26.10 19.23 19.98
CA GLU A 203 25.59 19.53 21.33
C GLU A 203 24.06 19.70 21.36
N ASP A 204 23.34 18.95 20.52
CA ASP A 204 21.88 19.04 20.35
C ASP A 204 21.34 20.46 20.13
N ARG A 205 22.17 21.38 19.63
CA ARG A 205 21.85 22.81 19.49
C ARG A 205 22.15 23.42 18.13
N THR A 206 23.27 23.05 17.49
CA THR A 206 23.75 23.70 16.24
C THR A 206 24.21 22.66 15.22
N ILE A 207 24.62 23.11 14.03
CA ILE A 207 25.13 22.24 12.96
C ILE A 207 26.65 21.99 13.11
N HIS A 208 27.16 20.97 12.42
CA HIS A 208 28.60 20.74 12.31
C HIS A 208 29.24 21.63 11.24
N GLY A 209 30.00 22.63 11.69
CA GLY A 209 30.75 23.53 10.82
C GLY A 209 29.87 24.42 9.95
N ASN A 210 30.42 24.88 8.83
CA ASN A 210 29.71 25.70 7.86
C ASN A 210 29.35 24.85 6.63
N VAL A 211 28.11 24.96 6.18
CA VAL A 211 27.58 24.19 5.05
C VAL A 211 27.04 25.15 4.01
N LYS A 212 27.56 25.04 2.77
CA LYS A 212 27.04 25.76 1.61
C LYS A 212 26.42 24.78 0.63
N VAL A 213 25.15 24.99 0.28
CA VAL A 213 24.40 24.18 -0.68
C VAL A 213 23.73 25.07 -1.71
N LYS A 214 23.68 24.58 -2.95
CA LYS A 214 23.03 25.25 -4.08
C LYS A 214 21.85 24.41 -4.56
N MET A 215 20.68 25.03 -4.70
CA MET A 215 19.49 24.44 -5.32
C MET A 215 18.94 25.38 -6.39
N GLY A 216 19.06 24.97 -7.65
CA GLY A 216 18.80 25.84 -8.79
C GLY A 216 19.66 27.11 -8.74
N ALA A 217 19.01 28.28 -8.69
CA ALA A 217 19.66 29.58 -8.54
C ALA A 217 19.74 30.08 -7.08
N VAL A 218 19.32 29.28 -6.09
CA VAL A 218 19.43 29.64 -4.67
C VAL A 218 20.72 29.05 -4.11
N GLU A 219 21.51 29.86 -3.42
CA GLU A 219 22.67 29.41 -2.65
C GLU A 219 22.42 29.69 -1.17
N VAL A 220 22.46 28.67 -0.32
CA VAL A 220 22.27 28.80 1.13
C VAL A 220 23.58 28.48 1.83
N LEU A 221 24.04 29.41 2.66
CA LEU A 221 25.17 29.23 3.56
C LEU A 221 24.64 29.17 5.00
N LEU A 222 24.76 28.00 5.63
CA LEU A 222 24.50 27.79 7.05
C LEU A 222 25.82 27.81 7.81
N MET A 223 25.84 28.49 8.95
CA MET A 223 27.03 28.63 9.79
C MET A 223 26.71 28.23 11.23
N SER A 224 27.54 27.34 11.79
CA SER A 224 27.50 27.00 13.21
C SER A 224 27.83 28.22 14.07
N ARG A 225 27.16 28.35 15.22
CA ARG A 225 27.34 29.47 16.15
C ARG A 225 27.52 29.00 17.60
N PRO A 226 28.17 29.81 18.45
CA PRO A 226 28.34 29.48 19.87
C PRO A 226 26.99 29.46 20.60
N PRO A 227 26.92 28.83 21.79
CA PRO A 227 25.70 28.76 22.58
C PRO A 227 25.19 30.15 22.95
N GLY A 228 23.87 30.35 22.93
CA GLY A 228 23.24 31.62 23.30
C GLY A 228 23.23 32.67 22.19
N PHE A 229 23.65 32.31 20.98
CA PHE A 229 23.58 33.20 19.82
C PHE A 229 22.14 33.35 19.30
N GLY A 230 21.35 32.28 19.43
CA GLY A 230 20.00 32.16 18.90
C GLY A 230 19.96 31.85 17.41
N VAL A 231 18.75 31.80 16.86
CA VAL A 231 18.51 31.52 15.44
C VAL A 231 18.40 32.84 14.67
N ARG A 232 19.48 33.26 13.98
CA ARG A 232 19.53 34.50 13.18
C ARG A 232 19.55 34.15 11.68
N CYS A 233 18.37 33.98 11.11
CA CYS A 233 18.20 33.60 9.72
C CYS A 233 16.88 34.14 9.14
N SER A 234 16.62 33.86 7.86
CA SER A 234 15.33 34.18 7.23
C SER A 234 14.19 33.37 7.87
N GLN A 235 12.95 33.87 7.75
CA GLN A 235 11.76 33.29 8.37
C GLN A 235 11.59 31.79 8.09
N TYR A 236 11.87 31.35 6.85
CA TYR A 236 11.70 29.96 6.46
C TYR A 236 12.74 29.07 7.15
N ILE A 237 13.99 29.52 7.20
CA ILE A 237 15.08 28.80 7.87
C ILE A 237 14.82 28.78 9.39
N PHE A 238 14.23 29.83 9.93
CA PHE A 238 13.90 29.92 11.34
C PHE A 238 12.88 28.85 11.75
N GLU A 239 11.78 28.71 11.01
CA GLU A 239 10.77 27.68 11.27
C GLU A 239 11.34 26.26 11.09
N ILE A 240 12.22 26.07 10.09
CA ILE A 240 12.94 24.81 9.88
C ILE A 240 13.80 24.46 11.09
N CYS A 241 14.59 25.42 11.61
CA CYS A 241 15.41 25.22 12.80
C CYS A 241 14.56 24.89 14.03
N ARG A 242 13.42 25.56 14.20
CA ARG A 242 12.50 25.32 15.32
C ARG A 242 11.88 23.92 15.28
N CYS A 243 11.50 23.44 14.10
CA CYS A 243 11.02 22.05 13.90
C CYS A 243 12.14 21.02 14.05
N ALA A 244 13.38 21.35 13.65
CA ALA A 244 14.54 20.47 13.78
C ALA A 244 15.09 20.36 15.21
N GLY A 245 14.85 21.35 16.06
CA GLY A 245 15.51 21.48 17.36
C GLY A 245 16.86 22.17 17.32
N ILE A 246 17.10 23.07 16.35
CA ILE A 246 18.32 23.87 16.28
C ILE A 246 18.05 25.21 16.97
N SER A 247 18.84 25.51 18.01
CA SER A 247 18.71 26.72 18.81
C SER A 247 19.71 27.81 18.42
N ASP A 248 20.90 27.46 17.91
CA ASP A 248 21.91 28.42 17.49
C ASP A 248 22.30 28.23 16.02
N LEU A 249 22.03 29.23 15.19
CA LEU A 249 22.41 29.19 13.77
C LEU A 249 22.48 30.60 13.18
N ALA A 250 23.44 30.84 12.30
CA ALA A 250 23.40 31.96 11.37
C ALA A 250 23.23 31.42 9.95
N ALA A 251 22.32 32.00 9.16
CA ALA A 251 22.15 31.62 7.77
C ALA A 251 22.11 32.84 6.85
N ARG A 252 22.74 32.69 5.67
CA ARG A 252 22.68 33.66 4.59
C ARG A 252 22.15 32.98 3.33
N VAL A 253 21.15 33.61 2.71
CA VAL A 253 20.66 33.22 1.38
C VAL A 253 21.30 34.17 0.36
N GLU A 254 22.09 33.60 -0.53
CA GLU A 254 22.82 34.27 -1.61
C GLU A 254 22.12 33.99 -2.95
N ARG A 255 22.37 34.86 -3.94
CA ARG A 255 21.79 34.78 -5.29
C ARG A 255 20.25 34.92 -5.24
N SER A 256 19.49 33.87 -5.57
CA SER A 256 18.01 33.93 -5.57
C SER A 256 17.42 33.65 -4.19
N ARG A 257 16.24 34.21 -3.90
CA ARG A 257 15.50 34.02 -2.64
C ARG A 257 14.15 33.33 -2.85
N ASN A 258 14.01 32.49 -3.88
CA ASN A 258 12.78 31.72 -4.12
C ASN A 258 12.49 30.82 -2.90
N PRO A 259 11.35 31.00 -2.21
CA PRO A 259 11.06 30.37 -0.93
C PRO A 259 11.08 28.83 -1.01
N MET A 260 10.52 28.24 -2.08
CA MET A 260 10.48 26.79 -2.26
C MET A 260 11.90 26.19 -2.34
N ASN A 261 12.79 26.84 -3.09
CA ASN A 261 14.16 26.38 -3.25
C ASN A 261 15.02 26.66 -2.02
N VAL A 262 14.76 27.76 -1.29
CA VAL A 262 15.42 28.04 0.00
C VAL A 262 15.12 26.89 0.99
N ILE A 263 13.86 26.51 1.13
CA ILE A 263 13.43 25.43 2.05
C ILE A 263 14.04 24.07 1.65
N LYS A 264 14.02 23.75 0.35
CA LYS A 264 14.64 22.50 -0.14
C LYS A 264 16.15 22.49 0.06
N ALA A 265 16.83 23.61 -0.21
CA ALA A 265 18.28 23.76 -0.02
C ALA A 265 18.69 23.64 1.45
N THR A 266 17.91 24.21 2.37
CA THR A 266 18.24 24.20 3.80
C THR A 266 18.09 22.81 4.39
N VAL A 267 17.01 22.10 4.08
CA VAL A 267 16.83 20.71 4.52
C VAL A 267 17.92 19.82 3.93
N GLN A 268 18.25 20.00 2.65
CA GLN A 268 19.39 19.28 2.05
C GLN A 268 20.72 19.62 2.73
N ALA A 269 20.97 20.89 3.06
CA ALA A 269 22.17 21.30 3.79
C ALA A 269 22.25 20.66 5.18
N LEU A 270 21.12 20.56 5.88
CA LEU A 270 21.06 19.92 7.20
C LEU A 270 21.28 18.40 7.11
N THR A 271 20.73 17.72 6.10
CA THR A 271 20.92 16.27 5.93
C THR A 271 22.31 15.91 5.37
N ALA A 272 22.94 16.79 4.58
CA ALA A 272 24.23 16.54 3.93
C ALA A 272 25.46 16.85 4.81
N GLN A 273 25.26 17.14 6.09
CA GLN A 273 26.35 17.44 7.03
C GLN A 273 27.32 16.27 7.16
N LYS A 274 28.62 16.57 7.15
CA LYS A 274 29.67 15.57 7.46
C LYS A 274 29.90 15.56 8.96
N THR A 275 29.67 14.41 9.59
CA THR A 275 29.97 14.25 11.01
C THR A 275 31.49 14.23 11.23
N PRO A 276 31.99 14.77 12.35
CA PRO A 276 33.42 14.74 12.65
C PRO A 276 33.96 13.31 12.72
N ASP A 277 33.14 12.34 13.16
CA ASP A 277 33.49 10.91 13.17
C ASP A 277 33.70 10.36 11.75
N ALA A 278 32.81 10.69 10.81
CA ALA A 278 32.97 10.27 9.41
C ALA A 278 34.24 10.87 8.78
N ILE A 279 34.57 12.12 9.11
CA ILE A 279 35.80 12.77 8.62
C ILE A 279 37.05 12.13 9.25
N ALA A 280 37.02 11.83 10.55
CA ALA A 280 38.12 11.18 11.26
C ALA A 280 38.44 9.81 10.67
N LYS A 281 37.40 9.00 10.42
CA LYS A 281 37.51 7.70 9.75
C LYS A 281 38.09 7.83 8.34
N GLY A 282 37.60 8.78 7.55
CA GLY A 282 38.10 9.00 6.18
C GLY A 282 39.56 9.48 6.11
N ARG A 283 40.05 10.16 7.15
CA ARG A 283 41.43 10.68 7.20
C ARG A 283 42.39 9.82 8.02
N GLY A 284 41.90 8.85 8.78
CA GLY A 284 42.71 8.09 9.75
C GLY A 284 43.30 8.94 10.87
N LYS A 285 42.72 10.12 11.14
CA LYS A 285 43.23 11.08 12.14
C LYS A 285 42.14 11.41 13.15
N LYS A 286 42.51 11.45 14.42
CA LYS A 286 41.60 11.84 15.52
C LYS A 286 41.22 13.32 15.37
N ILE A 287 39.92 13.60 15.30
CA ILE A 287 39.38 14.96 15.39
C ILE A 287 38.90 15.15 16.83
N VAL A 288 39.53 16.09 17.55
CA VAL A 288 39.20 16.39 18.94
C VAL A 288 38.39 17.67 18.99
N ASP A 289 37.25 17.61 19.67
CA ASP A 289 36.50 18.80 20.05
C ASP A 289 37.15 19.45 21.28
N VAL A 290 37.79 20.60 21.06
CA VAL A 290 38.53 21.35 22.09
C VAL A 290 37.60 21.81 23.21
N ARG A 291 36.36 22.20 22.90
CA ARG A 291 35.39 22.69 23.89
C ARG A 291 35.00 21.56 24.83
N LYS A 292 34.67 20.38 24.29
CA LYS A 292 34.35 19.19 25.09
C LYS A 292 35.54 18.73 25.95
N ALA A 293 36.75 18.79 25.41
CA ALA A 293 37.97 18.42 26.15
C ALA A 293 38.23 19.37 27.33
N TYR A 294 38.00 20.67 27.14
CA TYR A 294 38.19 21.68 28.19
C TYR A 294 37.22 21.52 29.37
N TYR A 295 35.93 21.30 29.10
CA TYR A 295 34.91 21.15 30.15
C TYR A 295 34.76 19.71 30.67
N GLY A 296 35.47 18.74 30.08
CA GLY A 296 35.41 17.33 30.45
C GLY A 296 34.11 16.59 30.09
N ARG A 297 33.08 17.30 29.61
CA ARG A 297 31.78 16.73 29.19
C ARG A 297 31.11 17.57 28.09
N GLY A 298 30.08 17.00 27.46
CA GLY A 298 29.13 17.79 26.66
C GLY A 298 28.36 18.72 27.59
N VAL A 299 28.21 20.00 27.21
CA VAL A 299 27.60 21.02 28.07
C VAL A 299 26.05 20.89 28.11
N TYR A 300 25.49 20.10 27.19
CA TYR A 300 24.05 19.83 27.03
C TYR A 300 23.83 18.33 26.90
#